data_AF-A0A8H7HJD5-F1
#
_entry.id   AF-A0A8H7HJD5-F1
#
_cell.length_a   1.000
_cell.length_b   1.000
_cell.length_c   1.000
_cell.angle_alpha   90.00
_cell.angle_beta   90.00
_cell.angle_gamma   90.00
#
_symmetry.space_group_name_H-M   'P 1'
#
loop_
_entity.id
_entity.type
_entity.pdbx_description
1 polymer ?
#
loop_
_entity_poly.entity_id
_entity_poly.type
_entity_poly.pdbx_seq_one_letter_code
_entity_poly.pdbx_strand_id
1 'polypeptide(L)'
;MEFMYPEYEQHDIILRFPRLREFRLKGTIRQHVARYFRTNNFWQLPRLTYHGWLAYLPERCERWGKLRIGDGGDCIRSAVACNPSSIYGKRDSSFVRRDENKNDPDATVNMIGVTGYGRLDFILAVTFPTDQENEIDAPTTHVLAHITEAKDVEGDAAEERISFTKFGRSFVLDITSVKNVAGRVFTRATREAGEWVIIDRSGGICRTDFRVDEHDSDNEDGWAN
;
A
#
# COMPACT_ATOMS: atom_id res chain seq x y z
N MET A 1 -3.23 7.14 -17.80
CA MET A 1 -2.31 6.10 -18.29
C MET A 1 -2.11 5.09 -17.17
N GLU A 2 -2.36 3.83 -17.49
CA GLU A 2 -2.25 2.66 -16.62
C GLU A 2 -1.12 1.78 -17.13
N PHE A 3 -0.47 1.03 -16.26
CA PHE A 3 0.62 0.14 -16.63
C PHE A 3 0.58 -1.11 -15.75
N MET A 4 0.80 -2.27 -16.36
CA MET A 4 0.85 -3.56 -15.70
C MET A 4 2.20 -4.20 -16.07
N TYR A 5 2.89 -4.74 -15.07
CA TYR A 5 4.12 -5.49 -15.29
C TYR A 5 3.76 -6.95 -15.59
N PRO A 6 4.40 -7.62 -16.57
CA PRO A 6 4.11 -9.02 -16.91
C PRO A 6 4.12 -9.97 -15.71
N GLU A 7 5.05 -9.75 -14.78
CA GLU A 7 5.23 -10.54 -13.55
C GLU A 7 4.03 -10.43 -12.59
N TYR A 8 3.17 -9.43 -12.78
CA TYR A 8 2.00 -9.15 -11.95
C TYR A 8 0.67 -9.19 -12.72
N GLU A 9 0.67 -9.67 -13.97
CA GLU A 9 -0.56 -9.82 -14.77
C GLU A 9 -1.57 -10.75 -14.10
N GLN A 10 -1.10 -11.88 -13.56
CA GLN A 10 -1.94 -12.86 -12.86
C GLN A 10 -2.50 -12.35 -11.51
N HIS A 11 -1.98 -11.22 -11.02
CA HIS A 11 -2.39 -10.60 -9.78
C HIS A 11 -3.25 -9.35 -10.01
N ASP A 12 -3.51 -8.98 -11.27
CA ASP A 12 -4.28 -7.80 -11.67
C ASP A 12 -3.83 -6.50 -10.99
N ILE A 13 -2.51 -6.35 -10.80
CA ILE A 13 -1.91 -5.18 -10.19
C ILE A 13 -1.63 -4.14 -11.26
N ILE A 14 -2.35 -3.02 -11.18
CA ILE A 14 -2.33 -1.97 -12.21
C ILE A 14 -1.81 -0.67 -11.62
N LEU A 15 -0.64 -0.24 -12.05
CA LEU A 15 0.00 0.98 -11.58
C LEU A 15 -0.47 2.20 -12.38
N ARG A 16 -0.66 3.32 -11.69
CA ARG A 16 -1.15 4.57 -12.29
C ARG A 16 -0.34 5.79 -11.81
N PHE A 17 -0.43 6.86 -12.58
CA PHE A 17 0.28 8.11 -12.31
C PHE A 17 -0.09 8.72 -10.94
N PRO A 18 0.88 9.36 -10.24
CA PRO A 18 2.18 9.80 -10.76
C PRO A 18 3.24 8.69 -10.87
N ARG A 19 4.06 8.75 -11.92
CA ARG A 19 5.21 7.86 -12.16
C ARG A 19 6.47 8.71 -12.23
N LEU A 20 7.52 8.30 -11.51
CA LEU A 20 8.86 8.86 -11.60
C LEU A 20 9.81 7.75 -12.04
N ARG A 21 10.29 7.81 -13.28
CA ARG A 21 11.09 6.74 -13.90
C ARG A 21 12.50 6.58 -13.30
N GLU A 22 13.05 7.68 -12.81
CA GLU A 22 14.44 7.80 -12.38
C GLU A 22 14.53 8.03 -10.86
N PHE A 23 13.71 7.32 -10.09
CA PHE A 23 13.71 7.46 -8.64
C PHE A 23 14.97 6.83 -8.05
N ARG A 24 15.74 7.63 -7.31
CA ARG A 24 17.00 7.20 -6.69
C ARG A 24 16.74 6.41 -5.40
N LEU A 25 17.15 5.15 -5.37
CA LEU A 25 17.13 4.30 -4.19
C LEU A 25 18.31 4.63 -3.27
N LYS A 26 18.09 5.50 -2.27
CA LYS A 26 19.12 5.96 -1.34
C LYS A 26 18.65 5.88 0.12
N GLY A 27 19.62 5.93 1.03
CA GLY A 27 19.37 5.97 2.48
C GLY A 27 18.51 4.81 2.98
N THR A 28 17.55 5.14 3.84
CA THR A 28 16.67 4.17 4.51
C THR A 28 15.82 3.35 3.55
N ILE A 29 15.38 3.91 2.43
CA ILE A 29 14.57 3.18 1.43
C ILE A 29 15.39 2.04 0.82
N ARG A 30 16.64 2.30 0.43
CA ARG A 30 17.54 1.26 -0.10
C ARG A 30 17.78 0.16 0.95
N GLN A 31 17.92 0.54 2.22
CA GLN A 31 18.09 -0.41 3.32
C GLN A 31 16.86 -1.29 3.52
N HIS A 32 15.64 -0.74 3.40
CA HIS A 32 14.40 -1.51 3.50
C HIS A 32 14.24 -2.49 2.34
N VAL A 33 14.54 -2.06 1.11
CA VAL A 33 14.50 -2.94 -0.07
C VAL A 33 15.52 -4.08 0.05
N ALA A 34 16.76 -3.78 0.48
CA ALA A 34 17.78 -4.81 0.69
C ALA A 34 17.39 -5.81 1.78
N ARG A 35 16.77 -5.34 2.87
CA ARG A 35 16.24 -6.22 3.92
C ARG A 35 15.12 -7.11 3.39
N TYR A 36 14.19 -6.56 2.61
CA TYR A 36 13.11 -7.31 2.01
C TYR A 36 13.61 -8.48 1.15
N PHE A 37 14.56 -8.25 0.24
CA PHE A 37 15.09 -9.32 -0.61
C PHE A 37 15.90 -10.37 0.18
N ARG A 38 16.65 -9.95 1.20
CA ARG A 38 17.33 -10.88 2.11
C ARG A 38 16.35 -11.81 2.84
N THR A 39 15.22 -11.30 3.31
CA THR A 39 14.27 -12.09 4.12
C THR A 39 13.41 -13.02 3.26
N ASN A 40 13.03 -12.60 2.06
CA ASN A 40 12.05 -13.33 1.24
C ASN A 40 12.63 -14.41 0.32
N ASN A 41 13.97 -14.48 0.16
CA ASN A 41 14.70 -15.57 -0.51
C ASN A 41 13.98 -16.18 -1.73
N PHE A 42 13.76 -15.36 -2.76
CA PHE A 42 13.13 -15.79 -4.00
C PHE A 42 14.00 -16.81 -4.73
N TRP A 43 13.39 -17.89 -5.22
CA TRP A 43 14.10 -18.95 -5.95
C TRP A 43 14.80 -18.48 -7.22
N GLN A 44 14.34 -17.37 -7.81
CA GLN A 44 14.84 -16.80 -9.06
C GLN A 44 15.82 -15.64 -8.85
N LEU A 45 16.29 -15.42 -7.62
CA LEU A 45 17.22 -14.36 -7.26
C LEU A 45 18.44 -14.92 -6.53
N PRO A 46 19.59 -14.25 -6.62
CA PRO A 46 20.79 -14.71 -5.94
C PRO A 46 20.63 -14.70 -4.42
N ARG A 47 21.25 -15.69 -3.77
CA ARG A 47 21.30 -15.77 -2.31
C ARG A 47 22.41 -14.86 -1.77
N LEU A 48 22.10 -13.57 -1.69
CA LEU A 48 23.04 -12.56 -1.21
C LEU A 48 22.86 -12.24 0.28
N THR A 49 23.96 -11.86 0.93
CA THR A 49 23.90 -11.24 2.26
C THR A 49 23.23 -9.86 2.19
N TYR A 50 22.89 -9.27 3.34
CA TYR A 50 22.35 -7.89 3.37
C TYR A 50 23.26 -6.88 2.66
N HIS A 51 24.57 -6.97 2.88
CA HIS A 51 25.55 -6.09 2.21
C HIS A 51 25.68 -6.42 0.72
N GLY A 52 25.57 -7.71 0.35
CA GLY A 52 25.47 -8.13 -1.05
C GLY A 52 24.28 -7.48 -1.75
N TRP A 53 23.09 -7.54 -1.15
CA TRP A 53 21.90 -6.85 -1.67
C TRP A 53 22.09 -5.34 -1.77
N LEU A 54 22.71 -4.69 -0.78
CA LEU A 54 22.99 -3.26 -0.85
C LEU A 54 23.92 -2.89 -2.02
N ALA A 55 24.84 -3.77 -2.41
CA ALA A 55 25.70 -3.57 -3.58
C ALA A 55 24.95 -3.90 -4.89
N TYR A 56 24.13 -4.95 -4.87
CA TYR A 56 23.44 -5.48 -6.05
C TYR A 56 22.23 -4.66 -6.50
N LEU A 57 21.51 -4.02 -5.57
CA LEU A 57 20.33 -3.23 -5.91
C LEU A 57 20.66 -2.13 -6.93
N PRO A 58 19.80 -1.86 -7.92
CA PRO A 58 20.03 -0.76 -8.84
C PRO A 58 20.06 0.58 -8.09
N GLU A 59 20.84 1.56 -8.56
CA GLU A 59 20.85 2.91 -7.96
C GLU A 59 19.49 3.61 -8.16
N ARG A 60 18.78 3.23 -9.23
CA ARG A 60 17.56 3.86 -9.68
C ARG A 60 16.50 2.83 -10.03
N CYS A 61 15.25 3.19 -9.78
CA CYS A 61 14.09 2.40 -10.13
C CYS A 61 12.90 3.31 -10.42
N GLU A 62 11.76 2.72 -10.75
CA GLU A 62 10.54 3.50 -10.92
C GLU A 62 9.80 3.64 -9.61
N ARG A 63 9.25 4.84 -9.38
CA ARG A 63 8.32 5.10 -8.27
C ARG A 63 6.95 5.46 -8.79
N TRP A 64 5.94 4.77 -8.29
CA TRP A 64 4.54 4.95 -8.63
C TRP A 64 3.74 5.47 -7.45
N GLY A 65 2.69 6.24 -7.76
CA GLY A 65 1.86 6.89 -6.76
C GLY A 65 0.48 6.28 -6.56
N LYS A 66 0.02 5.42 -7.46
CA LYS A 66 -1.32 4.82 -7.40
C LYS A 66 -1.30 3.37 -7.84
N LEU A 67 -2.16 2.58 -7.21
CA LEU A 67 -2.43 1.19 -7.50
C LEU A 67 -3.93 1.03 -7.77
N ARG A 68 -4.29 0.20 -8.74
CA ARG A 68 -5.62 -0.37 -8.89
C ARG A 68 -5.47 -1.88 -8.83
N ILE A 69 -6.23 -2.52 -7.97
CA ILE A 69 -6.41 -3.96 -7.96
C ILE A 69 -7.56 -4.25 -8.95
N GLY A 70 -7.37 -5.18 -9.88
CA GLY A 70 -8.38 -5.49 -10.90
C GLY A 70 -9.63 -6.19 -10.36
N ASP A 71 -10.49 -6.64 -11.27
CA ASP A 71 -11.72 -7.38 -10.98
C ASP A 71 -12.66 -6.75 -9.95
N GLY A 72 -12.83 -5.42 -10.04
CA GLY A 72 -13.69 -4.67 -9.13
C GLY A 72 -13.04 -4.36 -7.77
N GLY A 73 -11.73 -4.62 -7.63
CA GLY A 73 -10.92 -4.23 -6.48
C GLY A 73 -10.71 -2.72 -6.33
N ASP A 74 -9.94 -2.35 -5.32
CA ASP A 74 -9.82 -0.94 -4.91
C ASP A 74 -8.80 -0.13 -5.73
N CYS A 75 -9.07 1.18 -5.81
CA CYS A 75 -8.12 2.19 -6.30
C CYS A 75 -7.43 2.90 -5.13
N ILE A 76 -6.15 2.59 -4.93
CA ILE A 76 -5.33 3.06 -3.82
C ILE A 76 -4.47 4.23 -4.26
N ARG A 77 -4.47 5.32 -3.48
CA ARG A 77 -3.61 6.48 -3.70
C ARG A 77 -2.59 6.55 -2.60
N SER A 78 -1.32 6.36 -2.92
CA SER A 78 -0.26 6.50 -1.94
C SER A 78 -0.17 7.93 -1.40
N ALA A 79 0.48 8.10 -0.24
CA ALA A 79 0.64 9.39 0.42
C ALA A 79 1.29 10.44 -0.49
N VAL A 80 2.29 10.06 -1.29
CA VAL A 80 2.96 10.96 -2.26
C VAL A 80 2.07 11.40 -3.42
N ALA A 81 0.97 10.69 -3.68
CA ALA A 81 0.01 11.04 -4.73
C ALA A 81 -1.18 11.86 -4.20
N CYS A 82 -1.31 12.01 -2.88
CA CYS A 82 -2.35 12.81 -2.26
C CYS A 82 -2.00 14.30 -2.45
N ASN A 83 -2.85 15.04 -3.16
CA ASN A 83 -2.69 16.48 -3.30
C ASN A 83 -3.17 17.18 -2.01
N PRO A 84 -2.29 17.81 -1.22
CA PRO A 84 -2.68 18.48 0.02
C PRO A 84 -3.55 19.73 -0.23
N SER A 85 -3.54 20.28 -1.44
CA SER A 85 -4.23 21.50 -1.85
C SER A 85 -5.56 21.24 -2.59
N SER A 86 -6.05 20.00 -2.60
CA SER A 86 -7.31 19.65 -3.27
C SER A 86 -8.51 20.36 -2.64
N ILE A 87 -9.24 21.13 -3.46
CA ILE A 87 -10.44 21.90 -3.08
C ILE A 87 -11.58 20.96 -2.60
N TYR A 88 -11.62 19.72 -3.10
CA TYR A 88 -12.60 18.69 -2.71
C TYR A 88 -12.19 17.88 -1.48
N GLY A 89 -11.33 18.44 -0.62
CA GLY A 89 -10.72 17.74 0.51
C GLY A 89 -9.57 16.81 0.09
N LYS A 90 -8.81 16.34 1.09
CA LYS A 90 -7.78 15.33 0.93
C LYS A 90 -8.47 13.98 0.67
N ARG A 91 -8.66 13.60 -0.60
CA ARG A 91 -9.05 12.22 -0.96
C ARG A 91 -7.84 11.28 -0.69
N ASP A 92 -7.60 11.03 0.59
CA ASP A 92 -6.53 10.19 1.12
C ASP A 92 -7.02 8.74 1.21
N SER A 93 -6.76 7.96 0.16
CA SER A 93 -6.95 6.50 0.13
C SER A 93 -5.63 5.75 0.25
N SER A 94 -4.70 6.29 1.04
CA SER A 94 -3.37 5.69 1.24
C SER A 94 -3.34 4.64 2.34
N PHE A 95 -4.35 4.60 3.21
CA PHE A 95 -4.40 3.62 4.28
C PHE A 95 -4.91 2.28 3.75
N VAL A 96 -4.23 1.20 4.09
CA VAL A 96 -4.40 -0.11 3.46
C VAL A 96 -4.39 -1.23 4.50
N ARG A 97 -5.16 -2.27 4.19
CA ARG A 97 -5.04 -3.60 4.78
C ARG A 97 -3.92 -4.36 4.07
N ARG A 98 -3.10 -5.06 4.84
CA ARG A 98 -2.04 -5.94 4.32
C ARG A 98 -2.04 -7.28 5.03
N ASP A 99 -1.55 -8.29 4.34
CA ASP A 99 -1.11 -9.52 4.99
C ASP A 99 0.30 -9.29 5.56
N GLU A 100 0.51 -9.67 6.82
CA GLU A 100 1.84 -9.61 7.40
C GLU A 100 2.73 -10.69 6.80
N ASN A 101 3.88 -10.24 6.32
CA ASN A 101 5.05 -11.11 6.19
C ASN A 101 6.00 -10.72 7.32
N LYS A 102 6.45 -11.69 8.11
CA LYS A 102 7.36 -11.40 9.23
C LYS A 102 8.62 -10.75 8.68
N ASN A 103 8.77 -9.45 8.92
CA ASN A 103 9.99 -8.68 8.66
C ASN A 103 11.07 -9.01 9.72
N ASP A 104 11.30 -10.29 9.95
CA ASP A 104 12.34 -10.81 10.82
C ASP A 104 13.36 -11.56 9.95
N PRO A 105 14.59 -11.04 9.79
CA PRO A 105 15.63 -11.66 8.97
C PRO A 105 16.12 -13.01 9.50
N ASP A 106 15.79 -13.37 10.75
CA ASP A 106 16.19 -14.62 11.39
C ASP A 106 14.99 -15.56 11.64
N ALA A 107 13.77 -15.14 11.29
CA ALA A 107 12.59 -16.00 11.43
C ALA A 107 12.50 -17.02 10.30
N THR A 108 12.17 -18.27 10.66
CA THR A 108 11.63 -19.25 9.73
C THR A 108 10.40 -18.63 9.05
N VAL A 109 10.32 -18.70 7.72
CA VAL A 109 9.20 -18.19 6.91
C VAL A 109 7.91 -18.94 7.29
N ASN A 110 7.27 -18.50 8.36
CA ASN A 110 5.91 -18.86 8.69
C ASN A 110 5.06 -17.68 8.25
N MET A 111 4.42 -17.83 7.08
CA MET A 111 3.33 -16.96 6.64
C MET A 111 2.15 -17.15 7.62
N ILE A 112 2.22 -16.51 8.77
CA ILE A 112 1.06 -16.41 9.65
C ILE A 112 0.21 -15.30 9.04
N GLY A 113 -1.01 -15.61 8.63
CA GLY A 113 -1.98 -14.66 8.08
C GLY A 113 -2.46 -13.65 9.12
N VAL A 114 -1.54 -12.87 9.69
CA VAL A 114 -1.86 -11.75 10.56
C VAL A 114 -2.24 -10.58 9.65
N THR A 115 -3.37 -9.96 9.93
CA THR A 115 -3.80 -8.76 9.24
C THR A 115 -3.08 -7.55 9.85
N GLY A 116 -2.46 -6.74 9.00
CA GLY A 116 -1.82 -5.49 9.40
C GLY A 116 -2.43 -4.29 8.70
N TYR A 117 -2.34 -3.13 9.33
CA TYR A 117 -2.81 -1.86 8.76
C TYR A 117 -1.68 -0.84 8.68
N GLY A 118 -1.71 0.02 7.67
CA GLY A 118 -0.70 1.05 7.50
C GLY A 118 -0.99 1.98 6.35
N ARG A 119 -0.13 2.99 6.21
CA ARG A 119 -0.18 3.95 5.12
C ARG A 119 0.78 3.54 4.02
N LEU A 120 0.27 3.33 2.81
CA LEU A 120 1.05 3.21 1.60
C LEU A 120 1.68 4.57 1.27
N ASP A 121 2.98 4.70 1.46
CA ASP A 121 3.69 5.95 1.20
C ASP A 121 3.97 6.12 -0.29
N PHE A 122 4.42 5.06 -0.97
CA PHE A 122 4.64 4.98 -2.42
C PHE A 122 4.90 3.52 -2.85
N ILE A 123 4.92 3.28 -4.15
CA ILE A 123 5.20 1.97 -4.76
C ILE A 123 6.51 2.07 -5.54
N LEU A 124 7.34 1.04 -5.48
CA LEU A 124 8.59 0.92 -6.24
C LEU A 124 8.46 -0.22 -7.23
N ALA A 125 8.90 -0.03 -8.48
CA ALA A 125 9.11 -1.15 -9.40
C ALA A 125 10.62 -1.27 -9.65
N VAL A 126 11.21 -2.35 -9.12
CA VAL A 126 12.65 -2.63 -9.15
C VAL A 126 12.89 -3.73 -10.17
N THR A 127 13.56 -3.40 -11.26
CA THR A 127 13.91 -4.35 -12.32
C THR A 127 15.36 -4.75 -12.18
N PHE A 128 15.62 -6.05 -12.10
CA PHE A 128 16.97 -6.61 -12.21
C PHE A 128 17.23 -6.98 -13.68
N PRO A 129 18.40 -6.64 -14.23
CA PRO A 129 18.78 -7.10 -15.57
C PRO A 129 19.07 -8.60 -15.57
N THR A 130 19.14 -9.19 -16.75
CA THR A 130 19.73 -10.52 -16.93
C THR A 130 21.13 -10.55 -16.33
N ASP A 131 21.42 -11.59 -15.56
CA ASP A 131 22.67 -11.76 -14.84
C ASP A 131 22.98 -13.25 -14.71
N GLN A 132 23.86 -13.74 -15.59
CA GLN A 132 24.22 -15.16 -15.64
C GLN A 132 24.99 -15.60 -14.40
N GLU A 133 25.76 -14.72 -13.76
CA GLU A 133 26.50 -15.06 -12.54
C GLU A 133 25.56 -15.30 -11.36
N ASN A 134 24.38 -14.65 -11.40
CA ASN A 134 23.37 -14.71 -10.36
C ASN A 134 22.11 -15.48 -10.79
N GLU A 135 22.20 -16.28 -11.85
CA GLU A 135 21.12 -17.15 -12.36
C GLU A 135 19.82 -16.40 -12.73
N ILE A 136 19.94 -15.14 -13.15
CA ILE A 136 18.81 -14.34 -13.65
C ILE A 136 18.78 -14.46 -15.18
N ASP A 137 17.97 -15.39 -15.69
CA ASP A 137 17.90 -15.70 -17.12
C ASP A 137 17.19 -14.63 -17.97
N ALA A 138 16.31 -13.84 -17.35
CA ALA A 138 15.55 -12.77 -17.99
C ALA A 138 15.41 -11.57 -17.06
N PRO A 139 15.24 -10.34 -17.58
CA PRO A 139 14.98 -9.19 -16.73
C PRO A 139 13.70 -9.39 -15.92
N THR A 140 13.80 -9.28 -14.60
CA THR A 140 12.69 -9.55 -13.66
C THR A 140 12.38 -8.31 -12.86
N THR A 141 11.11 -7.91 -12.85
CA THR A 141 10.61 -6.76 -12.08
C THR A 141 9.87 -7.19 -10.83
N HIS A 142 10.26 -6.60 -9.70
CA HIS A 142 9.54 -6.70 -8.44
C HIS A 142 8.84 -5.39 -8.12
N VAL A 143 7.52 -5.46 -7.92
CA VAL A 143 6.69 -4.32 -7.54
C VAL A 143 6.48 -4.38 -6.02
N LEU A 144 6.98 -3.37 -5.34
CA LEU A 144 7.12 -3.32 -3.89
C LEU A 144 6.33 -2.15 -3.30
N ALA A 145 5.61 -2.41 -2.21
CA ALA A 145 4.89 -1.39 -1.45
C ALA A 145 5.75 -0.87 -0.30
N HIS A 146 6.02 0.43 -0.26
CA HIS A 146 6.60 1.08 0.92
C HIS A 146 5.47 1.54 1.84
N ILE A 147 5.40 0.93 3.03
CA ILE A 147 4.29 1.13 3.97
C ILE A 147 4.85 1.63 5.30
N THR A 148 4.19 2.63 5.88
CA THR A 148 4.37 3.02 7.29
C THR A 148 3.25 2.40 8.13
N GLU A 149 3.58 1.54 9.09
CA GLU A 149 2.58 0.80 9.86
C GLU A 149 1.78 1.71 10.80
N ALA A 150 0.51 1.35 11.03
CA ALA A 150 -0.18 1.80 12.23
C ALA A 150 0.43 1.07 13.42
N LYS A 151 1.01 1.83 14.36
CA LYS A 151 1.80 1.25 15.44
C LYS A 151 0.90 0.60 16.50
N ASP A 152 1.36 -0.54 17.02
CA ASP A 152 0.71 -1.29 18.09
C ASP A 152 -0.74 -1.71 17.69
N VAL A 153 -0.97 -1.97 16.40
CA VAL A 153 -2.23 -2.45 15.84
C VAL A 153 -2.14 -3.94 15.56
N GLU A 154 -3.01 -4.70 16.20
CA GLU A 154 -3.23 -6.13 15.97
C GLU A 154 -4.74 -6.36 15.77
N GLY A 155 -5.10 -7.42 15.04
CA GLY A 155 -6.50 -7.79 14.79
C GLY A 155 -7.00 -7.43 13.39
N ASP A 156 -8.27 -7.71 13.14
CA ASP A 156 -8.96 -7.46 11.88
C ASP A 156 -10.02 -6.36 12.04
N ALA A 157 -9.79 -5.19 11.43
CA ALA A 157 -10.72 -4.05 11.51
C ALA A 157 -12.01 -4.27 10.69
N ALA A 158 -12.09 -5.37 9.94
CA ALA A 158 -13.30 -5.82 9.28
C ALA A 158 -14.25 -6.59 10.24
N GLU A 159 -13.70 -7.11 11.34
CA GLU A 159 -14.39 -7.94 12.34
C GLU A 159 -14.53 -7.25 13.71
N GLU A 160 -13.71 -6.24 14.00
CA GLU A 160 -13.82 -5.47 15.24
C GLU A 160 -13.38 -4.02 15.08
N ARG A 161 -13.74 -3.17 16.07
CA ARG A 161 -13.28 -1.77 16.08
C ARG A 161 -11.81 -1.71 16.50
N ILE A 162 -10.95 -1.41 15.54
CA ILE A 162 -9.51 -1.20 15.77
C ILE A 162 -9.17 0.29 15.70
N SER A 163 -8.26 0.71 16.57
CA SER A 163 -7.77 2.09 16.59
C SER A 163 -6.26 2.18 16.82
N PHE A 164 -5.66 3.29 16.41
CA PHE A 164 -4.25 3.59 16.64
C PHE A 164 -4.03 5.07 16.90
N THR A 165 -2.95 5.42 17.60
CA THR A 165 -2.65 6.82 17.95
C THR A 165 -1.46 7.38 17.17
N LYS A 166 -0.56 6.51 16.71
CA LYS A 166 0.70 6.91 16.08
C LYS A 166 1.09 5.96 14.96
N PHE A 167 1.82 6.49 13.99
CA PHE A 167 2.50 5.68 12.99
C PHE A 167 3.78 5.06 13.58
N GLY A 168 4.12 3.87 13.12
CA GLY A 168 5.26 3.10 13.55
C GLY A 168 6.41 3.17 12.56
N ARG A 169 7.11 2.03 12.39
CA ARG A 169 8.19 1.93 11.43
C ARG A 169 7.65 1.86 10.00
N SER A 170 8.50 2.26 9.06
CA SER A 170 8.26 1.96 7.65
C SER A 170 9.00 0.71 7.23
N PHE A 171 8.46 -0.01 6.26
CA PHE A 171 9.09 -1.18 5.67
C PHE A 171 8.57 -1.41 4.25
N VAL A 172 9.10 -2.44 3.61
CA VAL A 172 8.74 -2.83 2.24
C VAL A 172 8.10 -4.22 2.26
N LEU A 173 7.05 -4.39 1.48
CA LEU A 173 6.42 -5.68 1.18
C LEU A 173 6.27 -5.85 -0.33
N ASP A 174 5.95 -7.07 -0.76
CA ASP A 174 5.44 -7.27 -2.12
C ASP A 174 4.11 -6.54 -2.27
N ILE A 175 3.84 -5.98 -3.45
CA ILE A 175 2.58 -5.26 -3.69
C ILE A 175 1.35 -6.15 -3.54
N THR A 176 1.46 -7.46 -3.78
CA THR A 176 0.39 -8.46 -3.59
C THR A 176 0.00 -8.66 -2.13
N SER A 177 0.83 -8.21 -1.19
CA SER A 177 0.47 -8.16 0.23
C SER A 177 -0.54 -7.05 0.53
N VAL A 178 -0.71 -6.04 -0.34
CA VAL A 178 -1.72 -5.00 -0.20
C VAL A 178 -3.06 -5.51 -0.73
N LYS A 179 -4.05 -5.69 0.16
CA LYS A 179 -5.32 -6.34 -0.19
C LYS A 179 -6.42 -5.37 -0.59
N ASN A 180 -6.60 -4.31 0.17
CA ASN A 180 -7.65 -3.32 -0.06
C ASN A 180 -7.33 -2.00 0.62
N VAL A 181 -8.10 -0.97 0.25
CA VAL A 181 -8.12 0.31 0.95
C VAL A 181 -8.87 0.13 2.26
N ALA A 182 -8.29 0.67 3.33
CA ALA A 182 -8.97 0.90 4.59
C ALA A 182 -9.14 2.40 4.80
N GLY A 183 -10.30 2.81 5.30
CA GLY A 183 -10.52 4.16 5.79
C GLY A 183 -9.92 4.35 7.19
N ARG A 184 -9.79 5.60 7.61
CA ARG A 184 -9.53 5.94 9.01
C ARG A 184 -10.19 7.26 9.37
N VAL A 185 -10.72 7.34 10.58
CA VAL A 185 -11.40 8.53 11.09
C VAL A 185 -10.78 8.92 12.42
N PHE A 186 -10.41 10.19 12.55
CA PHE A 186 -9.92 10.72 13.81
C PHE A 186 -11.11 10.99 14.75
N THR A 187 -11.00 10.52 15.98
CA THR A 187 -12.01 10.72 17.02
C THR A 187 -11.36 11.02 18.36
N ARG A 188 -12.08 11.72 19.23
CA ARG A 188 -11.74 11.93 20.64
C ARG A 188 -12.74 11.26 21.59
N ALA A 189 -13.63 10.42 21.06
CA ALA A 189 -14.72 9.82 21.84
C ALA A 189 -14.22 8.91 22.96
N THR A 190 -13.09 8.23 22.77
CA THR A 190 -12.54 7.27 23.75
C THR A 190 -11.26 7.79 24.41
N ARG A 191 -10.51 8.67 23.75
CA ARG A 191 -9.26 9.25 24.26
C ARG A 191 -9.25 10.76 24.02
N GLU A 192 -8.97 11.54 25.05
CA GLU A 192 -8.93 13.00 24.97
C GLU A 192 -7.85 13.51 23.99
N ALA A 193 -6.67 12.88 24.00
CA ALA A 193 -5.60 13.13 23.04
C ALA A 193 -5.97 12.77 21.59
N GLY A 194 -7.05 12.02 21.41
CA GLY A 194 -7.55 11.53 20.14
C GLY A 194 -6.89 10.26 19.64
N GLU A 195 -7.59 9.58 18.74
CA GLU A 195 -7.17 8.34 18.10
C GLU A 195 -7.74 8.25 16.68
N TRP A 196 -7.11 7.43 15.85
CA TRP A 196 -7.60 7.06 14.53
C TRP A 196 -8.28 5.71 14.62
N VAL A 197 -9.58 5.66 14.36
CA VAL A 197 -10.32 4.40 14.20
C VAL A 197 -10.20 3.96 12.75
N ILE A 198 -9.89 2.69 12.53
CA ILE A 198 -9.75 2.09 11.20
C ILE A 198 -11.13 1.62 10.73
N ILE A 199 -11.45 1.90 9.47
CA ILE A 199 -12.70 1.48 8.82
C ILE A 199 -12.33 0.57 7.66
N ASP A 200 -12.39 -0.74 7.88
CA ASP A 200 -12.17 -1.71 6.82
C ASP A 200 -13.50 -2.14 6.20
N ARG A 201 -13.60 -2.00 4.87
CA ARG A 201 -14.80 -2.33 4.09
C ARG A 201 -14.75 -3.72 3.48
N SER A 202 -13.70 -4.49 3.73
CA SER A 202 -13.56 -5.86 3.22
C SER A 202 -14.51 -6.86 3.91
N GLY A 203 -15.02 -6.53 5.12
CA GLY A 203 -15.93 -7.39 5.89
C GLY A 203 -17.31 -6.77 6.15
N GLY A 204 -18.14 -7.48 6.92
CA GLY A 204 -19.57 -7.20 7.08
C GLY A 204 -19.93 -6.03 7.99
N ILE A 205 -18.99 -5.47 8.75
CA ILE A 205 -19.30 -4.53 9.85
C ILE A 205 -19.50 -3.09 9.38
N CYS A 206 -18.74 -2.64 8.38
CA CYS A 206 -18.79 -1.23 7.93
C CYS A 206 -19.36 -1.12 6.52
N ARG A 207 -20.70 -1.10 6.39
CA ARG A 207 -21.39 -0.58 5.21
C ARG A 207 -21.75 0.89 5.42
N THR A 208 -21.07 1.79 4.72
CA THR A 208 -21.51 3.18 4.62
C THR A 208 -22.74 3.22 3.71
N ASP A 209 -23.92 3.38 4.29
CA ASP A 209 -25.16 3.71 3.56
C ASP A 209 -25.17 5.23 3.34
N PHE A 210 -24.85 5.68 2.13
CA PHE A 210 -25.02 7.07 1.74
C PHE A 210 -26.49 7.26 1.37
N ARG A 211 -27.34 7.55 2.36
CA ARG A 211 -28.69 8.04 2.09
C ARG A 211 -28.56 9.45 1.53
N VAL A 212 -28.65 9.56 0.21
CA VAL A 212 -28.99 10.82 -0.44
C VAL A 212 -30.48 10.95 -0.24
N ASP A 213 -30.90 11.87 0.64
CA ASP A 213 -32.31 12.27 0.66
C ASP A 213 -32.58 12.92 -0.70
N GLU A 214 -33.29 12.19 -1.56
CA GLU A 214 -33.90 12.76 -2.76
C GLU A 214 -34.89 13.81 -2.26
N HIS A 215 -34.43 15.06 -2.22
CA HIS A 215 -35.30 16.19 -2.02
C HIS A 215 -36.17 16.27 -3.27
N ASP A 216 -37.41 15.78 -3.16
CA ASP A 216 -38.45 15.96 -4.16
C ASP A 216 -38.57 17.45 -4.47
N SER A 217 -38.05 17.85 -5.63
CA SER A 217 -38.18 19.20 -6.15
C SER A 217 -39.50 19.34 -6.91
N ASP A 218 -40.62 19.12 -6.24
CA ASP A 218 -41.96 19.31 -6.79
C ASP A 218 -42.72 20.41 -6.03
N ASN A 219 -42.09 21.58 -5.87
CA ASN A 219 -42.80 22.82 -5.59
C ASN A 219 -42.45 23.86 -6.67
N GLU A 220 -43.04 23.70 -7.85
CA GLU A 220 -43.31 24.83 -8.75
C GLU A 220 -44.43 25.68 -8.13
N ASP A 221 -44.05 26.56 -7.20
CA ASP A 221 -44.92 27.68 -6.82
C ASP A 221 -44.93 28.70 -7.96
N GLY A 222 -46.10 28.85 -8.56
CA GLY A 222 -46.37 29.77 -9.67
C GLY A 222 -46.08 31.22 -9.32
N TRP A 223 -45.29 31.87 -10.17
CA TRP A 223 -45.14 33.32 -10.18
C TRP A 223 -46.12 33.91 -11.19
N ALA A 224 -47.30 34.28 -10.70
CA ALA A 224 -48.15 35.28 -11.33
C ALA A 224 -47.69 36.67 -10.88
N ASN A 225 -47.15 37.46 -11.82
CA ASN A 225 -47.50 38.86 -12.07
C ASN A 225 -46.74 39.39 -13.29
#